data_AF-A0A6J4SLY6-F1
#
_entry.id   AF-A0A6J4SLY6-F1
#
_cell.length_a   1.000
_cell.length_b   1.000
_cell.length_c   1.000
_cell.angle_alpha   90.00
_cell.angle_beta   90.00
_cell.angle_gamma   90.00
#
_symmetry.space_group_name_H-M   'P 1'
#
loop_
_entity.id
_entity.type
_entity.pdbx_description
1 polymer ?
#
loop_
_entity_poly.entity_id
_entity_poly.type
_entity_poly.pdbx_seq_one_letter_code
_entity_poly.pdbx_strand_id
1 'polypeptide(L)'
;MEVGMRKLVSLMLAVALGGCGGGDSSRTDNGAAVSVPQERQIAVRSAEQDRLHQLDEMGRNIGLKRAIQDSGLRCRRVLKSGYVQEHNKLSMWTASCDDRRNWGIFVGADGSAQVRPCAEMKQLGLPECRIAADPTGRTARAAAQGAQTPPQ
;
A
#
# COMPACT_ATOMS: atom_id res chain seq x y z
N MET A 1 11.03 -27.03 41.34
CA MET A 1 10.20 -28.01 42.09
C MET A 1 8.94 -27.22 42.44
N GLU A 2 7.71 -27.48 41.97
CA GLU A 2 6.98 -28.64 41.46
C GLU A 2 6.00 -28.15 40.36
N VAL A 3 5.98 -28.71 39.15
CA VAL A 3 5.14 -29.82 38.62
C VAL A 3 3.63 -29.68 38.86
N GLY A 4 2.87 -29.50 37.77
CA GLY A 4 1.41 -29.52 37.75
C GLY A 4 0.84 -29.93 36.39
N MET A 5 1.38 -31.03 35.84
CA MET A 5 0.91 -31.74 34.65
C MET A 5 -0.57 -32.12 34.78
N ARG A 6 -1.48 -31.48 34.02
CA ARG A 6 -2.85 -31.96 33.84
C ARG A 6 -3.09 -32.32 32.37
N LYS A 7 -3.20 -33.64 32.20
CA LYS A 7 -3.41 -34.45 31.02
C LYS A 7 -4.38 -33.86 29.98
N LEU A 8 -3.90 -33.83 28.73
CA LEU A 8 -4.53 -34.33 27.50
C LEU A 8 -6.01 -34.76 27.60
N VAL A 9 -6.87 -34.06 26.85
CA VAL A 9 -7.96 -34.69 26.08
C VAL A 9 -8.06 -33.96 24.74
N SER A 10 -7.60 -34.63 23.68
CA SER A 10 -7.91 -34.29 22.29
C SER A 10 -9.40 -34.47 22.03
N LEU A 11 -10.03 -33.53 21.34
CA LEU A 11 -11.24 -33.79 20.57
C LEU A 11 -11.13 -33.07 19.22
N MET A 12 -10.81 -33.84 18.18
CA MET A 12 -11.07 -33.50 16.79
C MET A 12 -12.58 -33.33 16.61
N LEU A 13 -13.01 -32.26 15.94
CA LEU A 13 -14.31 -32.20 15.29
C LEU A 13 -14.13 -31.65 13.87
N ALA A 14 -14.14 -32.57 12.91
CA ALA A 14 -14.25 -32.29 11.49
C ALA A 14 -15.68 -31.82 11.18
N VAL A 15 -15.83 -30.69 10.47
CA VAL A 15 -17.12 -30.25 9.92
C VAL A 15 -17.00 -30.08 8.42
N ALA A 16 -18.02 -30.60 7.74
CA ALA A 16 -18.11 -30.97 6.34
C ALA A 16 -17.96 -29.82 5.34
N LEU A 17 -17.36 -30.18 4.19
CA LEU A 17 -17.41 -29.45 2.93
C LEU A 17 -18.83 -29.57 2.34
N GLY A 18 -19.53 -28.44 2.23
CA GLY A 18 -20.70 -28.31 1.38
C GLY A 18 -20.26 -28.02 -0.06
N GLY A 19 -20.61 -28.89 -1.00
CA GLY A 19 -20.58 -28.61 -2.43
C GLY A 19 -22.00 -28.53 -2.99
N CYS A 20 -22.22 -27.65 -3.99
CA CYS A 20 -22.98 -27.94 -5.21
C CYS A 20 -23.00 -26.71 -6.14
N GLY A 21 -23.01 -26.97 -7.46
CA GLY A 21 -23.32 -26.04 -8.54
C GLY A 21 -22.08 -25.54 -9.26
N GLY A 22 -21.81 -25.83 -10.53
CA GLY A 22 -22.58 -26.43 -11.62
C GLY A 22 -21.81 -26.02 -12.88
N GLY A 23 -21.43 -26.97 -13.72
CA GLY A 23 -20.53 -26.73 -14.83
C GLY A 23 -21.16 -25.98 -16.00
N ASP A 24 -20.32 -25.37 -16.84
CA ASP A 24 -20.44 -25.56 -18.28
C ASP A 24 -19.07 -25.44 -18.96
N SER A 25 -18.92 -26.25 -20.01
CA SER A 25 -17.69 -26.44 -20.76
C SER A 25 -17.62 -25.41 -21.87
N SER A 26 -16.48 -24.75 -22.02
CA SER A 26 -16.09 -24.19 -23.31
C SER A 26 -14.59 -24.37 -23.49
N ARG A 27 -14.27 -25.60 -23.89
CA ARG A 27 -13.06 -25.94 -24.65
C ARG A 27 -13.14 -25.19 -25.97
N THR A 28 -12.20 -24.29 -26.22
CA THR A 28 -11.88 -23.85 -27.58
C THR A 28 -10.39 -24.05 -27.77
N ASP A 29 -10.05 -25.14 -28.45
CA ASP A 29 -8.73 -25.40 -28.96
C ASP A 29 -8.41 -24.38 -30.07
N ASN A 30 -7.33 -23.62 -29.95
CA ASN A 30 -6.65 -22.95 -31.06
C ASN A 30 -5.15 -22.85 -30.76
N GLY A 31 -4.33 -23.34 -31.69
CA GLY A 31 -2.92 -23.64 -31.46
C GLY A 31 -1.94 -22.48 -31.52
N ALA A 32 -0.70 -22.86 -31.19
CA ALA A 32 0.58 -22.20 -31.49
C ALA A 32 0.90 -20.86 -30.79
N ALA A 33 1.45 -20.95 -29.58
CA ALA A 33 2.70 -20.29 -29.20
C ALA A 33 3.18 -20.88 -27.86
N VAL A 34 4.32 -21.59 -27.86
CA VAL A 34 5.01 -21.94 -26.61
C VAL A 34 5.70 -20.66 -26.12
N SER A 35 4.96 -19.86 -25.36
CA SER A 35 5.52 -18.76 -24.59
C SER A 35 6.31 -19.37 -23.43
N VAL A 36 7.63 -19.18 -23.46
CA VAL A 36 8.54 -19.48 -22.36
C VAL A 36 7.94 -18.93 -21.06
N PRO A 37 7.87 -19.69 -19.96
CA PRO A 37 7.45 -19.16 -18.67
C PRO A 37 8.44 -18.06 -18.30
N GLN A 38 8.05 -16.81 -18.51
CA GLN A 38 8.66 -15.68 -17.82
C GLN A 38 8.53 -16.05 -16.36
N GLU A 39 9.66 -16.24 -15.68
CA GLU A 39 9.71 -16.37 -14.23
C GLU A 39 9.16 -15.07 -13.67
N ARG A 40 7.83 -15.03 -13.54
CA ARG A 40 7.12 -13.94 -12.92
C ARG A 40 7.67 -13.99 -11.52
N GLN A 41 8.54 -13.06 -11.17
CA GLN A 41 8.82 -12.77 -9.79
C GLN A 41 7.44 -12.58 -9.17
N ILE A 42 6.99 -13.57 -8.41
CA ILE A 42 5.72 -13.51 -7.71
C ILE A 42 6.01 -12.54 -6.58
N ALA A 43 6.04 -11.26 -6.90
CA ALA A 43 5.78 -10.22 -5.94
C ALA A 43 4.39 -10.57 -5.44
N VAL A 44 4.33 -11.15 -4.24
CA VAL A 44 3.08 -11.41 -3.53
C VAL A 44 2.50 -10.06 -3.18
N ARG A 45 1.88 -9.43 -4.18
CA ARG A 45 1.02 -8.28 -3.99
C ARG A 45 -0.32 -8.80 -3.54
N SER A 46 -0.78 -8.32 -2.40
CA SER A 46 -2.14 -8.60 -1.97
C SER A 46 -3.14 -7.76 -2.75
N ALA A 47 -4.41 -8.17 -2.69
CA ALA A 47 -5.52 -7.38 -3.21
C ALA A 47 -5.52 -5.95 -2.62
N GLU A 48 -5.05 -5.78 -1.39
CA GLU A 48 -4.99 -4.51 -0.67
C GLU A 48 -3.91 -3.57 -1.23
N GLN A 49 -2.72 -4.08 -1.57
CA GLN A 49 -1.68 -3.30 -2.27
C GLN A 49 -2.16 -2.89 -3.66
N ASP A 50 -2.76 -3.83 -4.40
CA ASP A 50 -3.26 -3.56 -5.75
C ASP A 50 -4.40 -2.52 -5.74
N ARG A 51 -5.26 -2.53 -4.72
CA ARG A 51 -6.30 -1.50 -4.56
C ARG A 51 -5.69 -0.12 -4.51
N LEU A 52 -4.63 0.11 -3.73
CA LEU A 52 -4.02 1.44 -3.61
C LEU A 52 -3.44 1.95 -4.95
N HIS A 53 -2.94 1.03 -5.79
CA HIS A 53 -2.50 1.33 -7.15
C HIS A 53 -3.66 1.64 -8.12
N GLN A 54 -4.84 1.08 -7.88
CA GLN A 54 -6.04 1.28 -8.69
C GLN A 54 -6.85 2.51 -8.29
N LEU A 55 -6.59 3.07 -7.10
CA LEU A 55 -7.29 4.26 -6.64
C LEU A 55 -6.90 5.49 -7.47
N ASP A 56 -7.91 6.31 -7.74
CA ASP A 56 -7.71 7.66 -8.22
C ASP A 56 -6.92 8.50 -7.18
N GLU A 57 -6.46 9.69 -7.57
CA GLU A 57 -5.65 10.50 -6.67
C GLU A 57 -6.38 10.85 -5.37
N MET A 58 -7.70 11.07 -5.42
CA MET A 58 -8.47 11.39 -4.21
C MET A 58 -8.50 10.19 -3.25
N GLY A 59 -8.86 9.01 -3.72
CA GLY A 59 -8.88 7.79 -2.92
C GLY A 59 -7.49 7.46 -2.36
N ARG A 60 -6.46 7.60 -3.19
CA ARG A 60 -5.07 7.41 -2.76
C ARG A 60 -4.69 8.40 -1.65
N ASN A 61 -4.99 9.68 -1.82
CA ASN A 61 -4.69 10.70 -0.80
C ASN A 61 -5.41 10.42 0.52
N ILE A 62 -6.64 9.91 0.48
CA ILE A 62 -7.39 9.49 1.67
C ILE A 62 -6.71 8.30 2.36
N GLY A 63 -6.33 7.26 1.61
CA GLY A 63 -5.64 6.10 2.15
C GLY A 63 -4.29 6.46 2.78
N LEU A 64 -3.48 7.26 2.10
CA LEU A 64 -2.18 7.69 2.62
C LEU A 64 -2.30 8.63 3.82
N LYS A 65 -3.30 9.52 3.83
CA LYS A 65 -3.62 10.33 5.02
C LYS A 65 -3.90 9.45 6.22
N ARG A 66 -4.73 8.42 6.05
CA ARG A 66 -5.08 7.49 7.12
C ARG A 66 -3.85 6.74 7.63
N ALA A 67 -3.02 6.22 6.73
CA ALA A 67 -1.77 5.55 7.10
C ALA A 67 -0.83 6.45 7.96
N ILE A 68 -0.70 7.73 7.60
CA ILE A 68 0.08 8.70 8.38
C ILE A 68 -0.53 8.89 9.78
N GLN A 69 -1.85 9.04 9.87
CA GLN A 69 -2.55 9.26 11.14
C GLN A 69 -2.52 8.03 12.06
N ASP A 70 -2.70 6.84 11.49
CA ASP A 70 -2.64 5.55 12.21
C ASP A 70 -1.23 5.29 12.76
N SER A 71 -0.20 5.88 12.15
CA SER A 71 1.18 5.88 12.66
C SER A 71 1.45 6.91 13.77
N GLY A 72 0.42 7.60 14.26
CA GLY A 72 0.53 8.64 15.30
C GLY A 72 1.07 9.99 14.79
N LEU A 73 1.22 10.15 13.47
CA LEU A 73 1.78 11.36 12.86
C LEU A 73 0.67 12.30 12.41
N ARG A 74 0.95 13.61 12.45
CA ARG A 74 -0.04 14.63 12.07
C ARG A 74 0.04 14.92 10.58
N CYS A 75 -1.09 14.74 9.89
CA CYS A 75 -1.35 15.26 8.55
C CYS A 75 -2.84 15.60 8.45
N ARG A 76 -3.19 16.88 8.31
CA ARG A 76 -4.59 17.30 8.25
C ARG A 76 -5.15 17.05 6.85
N ARG A 77 -4.36 17.40 5.83
CA ARG A 77 -4.68 17.18 4.43
C ARG A 77 -3.44 16.79 3.63
N VAL A 78 -3.55 15.74 2.83
CA VAL A 78 -2.55 15.41 1.81
C VAL A 78 -2.78 16.29 0.59
N LEU A 79 -1.76 17.04 0.19
CA LEU A 79 -1.75 17.88 -1.00
C LEU A 79 -1.36 17.07 -2.23
N LYS A 80 -0.24 16.35 -2.13
CA LYS A 80 0.38 15.58 -3.21
C LYS A 80 0.64 14.17 -2.72
N SER A 81 0.47 13.18 -3.59
CA SER A 81 1.04 11.86 -3.35
C SER A 81 1.39 11.14 -4.63
N GLY A 82 2.36 10.23 -4.53
CA GLY A 82 2.80 9.44 -5.67
C GLY A 82 3.45 8.13 -5.25
N TYR A 83 3.36 7.16 -6.15
CA TYR A 83 4.13 5.93 -6.05
C TYR A 83 5.58 6.22 -6.43
N VAL A 84 6.53 5.64 -5.69
CA VAL A 84 7.96 5.81 -5.96
C VAL A 84 8.53 4.55 -6.59
N GLN A 85 8.46 3.41 -5.87
CA GLN A 85 9.02 2.13 -6.29
C GLN A 85 8.59 1.01 -5.32
N GLU A 86 8.92 -0.24 -5.67
CA GLU A 86 8.90 -1.34 -4.71
C GLU A 86 10.19 -1.34 -3.89
N HIS A 87 10.09 -1.65 -2.60
CA HIS A 87 11.22 -1.79 -1.70
C HIS A 87 11.00 -2.96 -0.74
N ASN A 88 11.79 -4.03 -0.87
CA ASN A 88 11.69 -5.21 -0.01
C ASN A 88 10.27 -5.79 0.09
N LYS A 89 9.55 -5.89 -1.05
CA LYS A 89 8.14 -6.33 -1.17
C LYS A 89 7.11 -5.36 -0.58
N LEU A 90 7.53 -4.14 -0.24
CA LEU A 90 6.66 -3.06 0.17
C LEU A 90 6.52 -2.05 -0.96
N SER A 91 5.30 -1.64 -1.25
CA SER A 91 5.05 -0.55 -2.18
C SER A 91 5.38 0.77 -1.47
N MET A 92 6.37 1.49 -1.99
CA MET A 92 6.78 2.79 -1.46
C MET A 92 5.98 3.90 -2.13
N TRP A 93 5.34 4.70 -1.28
CA TRP A 93 4.59 5.89 -1.63
C TRP A 93 5.19 7.10 -0.93
N THR A 94 4.96 8.27 -1.50
CA THR A 94 5.28 9.55 -0.87
C THR A 94 4.04 10.41 -0.78
N ALA A 95 3.94 11.20 0.28
CA ALA A 95 2.85 12.15 0.47
C ALA A 95 3.38 13.47 1.04
N SER A 96 2.84 14.58 0.55
CA SER A 96 3.10 15.93 1.05
C SER A 96 1.85 16.45 1.74
N CYS A 97 1.99 16.91 2.98
CA CYS A 97 0.89 17.43 3.79
C CYS A 97 0.80 18.97 3.71
N ASP A 98 -0.35 19.50 4.11
CA ASP A 98 -0.65 20.93 4.14
C ASP A 98 0.22 21.76 5.09
N ASP A 99 0.92 21.10 6.01
CA ASP A 99 1.91 21.68 6.92
C ASP A 99 3.35 21.61 6.41
N ARG A 100 3.54 21.34 5.12
CA ARG A 100 4.83 21.22 4.42
C ARG A 100 5.68 20.01 4.83
N ARG A 101 5.15 19.08 5.64
CA ARG A 101 5.85 17.82 5.93
C ARG A 101 5.68 16.83 4.78
N ASN A 102 6.76 16.13 4.46
CA ASN A 102 6.78 15.08 3.47
C ASN A 102 7.05 13.73 4.15
N TRP A 103 6.31 12.72 3.74
CA TRP A 103 6.33 11.39 4.33
C TRP A 103 6.66 10.34 3.28
N GLY A 104 7.55 9.41 3.64
CA GLY A 104 7.73 8.14 2.97
C GLY A 104 6.84 7.10 3.64
N ILE A 105 6.07 6.37 2.84
CA ILE A 105 5.04 5.43 3.30
C ILE A 105 5.31 4.10 2.62
N PHE A 106 5.62 3.07 3.40
CA PHE A 106 5.85 1.71 2.90
C PHE A 106 4.65 0.84 3.24
N VAL A 107 3.96 0.35 2.22
CA VAL A 107 2.74 -0.44 2.38
C VAL A 107 3.04 -1.90 2.11
N GLY A 108 2.78 -2.76 3.09
CA GLY A 108 2.92 -4.21 2.97
C GLY A 108 1.69 -4.87 2.36
N ALA A 109 1.87 -6.11 1.90
CA ALA A 109 0.78 -6.92 1.36
C ALA A 109 -0.28 -7.26 2.43
N ASP A 110 0.08 -7.21 3.71
CA ASP A 110 -0.86 -7.37 4.82
C ASP A 110 -1.70 -6.11 5.09
N GLY A 111 -1.52 -5.04 4.31
CA GLY A 111 -2.16 -3.75 4.56
C GLY A 111 -1.53 -2.94 5.68
N SER A 112 -0.42 -3.41 6.28
CA SER A 112 0.35 -2.63 7.23
C SER A 112 1.07 -1.48 6.51
N ALA A 113 1.27 -0.37 7.23
CA ALA A 113 1.98 0.79 6.70
C ALA A 113 3.05 1.26 7.69
N GLN A 114 4.26 1.48 7.18
CA GLN A 114 5.33 2.12 7.93
C GLN A 114 5.55 3.52 7.37
N VAL A 115 5.42 4.53 8.23
CA VAL A 115 5.52 5.94 7.84
C VAL A 115 6.74 6.57 8.48
N ARG A 116 7.53 7.28 7.67
CA ARG A 116 8.76 7.96 8.11
C ARG A 116 8.86 9.36 7.49
N PRO A 117 9.46 10.34 8.20
CA PRO A 117 9.81 11.62 7.59
C PRO A 117 10.76 11.44 6.40
N CYS A 118 10.49 12.15 5.31
CA CYS A 118 11.37 12.07 4.14
C CYS A 118 12.82 12.50 4.41
N ALA A 119 13.03 13.35 5.43
CA ALA A 119 14.36 13.79 5.86
C ALA A 119 15.24 12.65 6.41
N GLU A 120 14.62 11.60 6.97
CA GLU A 120 15.34 10.48 7.60
C GLU A 120 15.66 9.36 6.60
N MET A 121 15.01 9.35 5.43
CA MET A 121 15.12 8.27 4.45
C MET A 121 16.57 8.04 4.01
N LYS A 122 17.30 9.12 3.69
CA LYS A 122 18.69 9.04 3.25
C LYS A 122 19.62 8.52 4.35
N GLN A 123 19.36 8.90 5.60
CA GLN A 123 20.16 8.47 6.76
C GLN A 123 20.00 6.97 7.03
N LEU A 124 18.80 6.44 6.73
CA LEU A 124 18.45 5.03 6.94
C LEU A 124 18.75 4.14 5.72
N GLY A 125 19.36 4.68 4.65
CA GLY A 125 19.60 3.95 3.40
C GLY A 125 18.30 3.53 2.68
N LEU A 126 17.19 4.19 3.00
CA LEU A 126 15.91 3.96 2.35
C LEU A 126 15.84 4.70 1.01
N PRO A 127 14.95 4.28 0.09
CA PRO A 127 14.89 4.91 -1.22
C PRO A 127 14.48 6.38 -1.13
N GLU A 128 14.93 7.18 -2.11
CA GLU A 128 14.70 8.62 -2.09
C GLU A 128 13.21 8.97 -2.09
N CYS A 129 12.83 9.88 -1.19
CA CYS A 129 11.49 10.44 -1.15
C CYS A 129 11.30 11.44 -2.30
N ARG A 130 10.93 10.91 -3.47
CA ARG A 130 10.50 11.71 -4.61
C ARG A 130 9.00 11.91 -4.55
N ILE A 131 8.54 13.14 -4.37
CA ILE A 131 7.12 13.49 -4.50
C ILE A 131 6.83 13.60 -5.99
N ALA A 132 6.19 12.59 -6.58
CA ALA A 132 5.77 12.68 -7.98
C ALA A 132 4.81 13.86 -8.15
N ALA A 133 4.98 14.60 -9.25
CA ALA A 133 4.09 15.70 -9.60
C ALA A 133 2.68 15.15 -9.83
N ASP A 134 1.69 15.79 -9.21
CA ASP A 134 0.29 15.52 -9.44
C ASP A 134 -0.04 15.85 -10.92
N PRO A 135 -0.47 14.86 -11.73
CA PRO A 135 -0.76 15.06 -13.15
C PRO A 135 -2.01 15.93 -13.38
N THR A 136 -2.82 16.19 -12.34
CA THR A 136 -4.03 17.02 -12.41
C THR A 136 -3.76 18.51 -12.18
N GLY A 137 -2.54 18.89 -11.77
CA GLY A 137 -2.15 20.29 -11.55
C GLY A 137 -2.86 20.99 -10.37
N ARG A 138 -3.66 20.26 -9.58
CA ARG A 138 -4.34 20.79 -8.38
C ARG A 138 -3.36 21.35 -7.37
N THR A 139 -2.19 20.75 -7.34
CA THR A 139 -1.16 21.10 -6.38
C THR A 139 -0.34 22.33 -6.78
N ALA A 140 -0.22 22.62 -8.07
CA ALA A 140 0.28 23.91 -8.54
C ALA A 140 -0.69 25.03 -8.16
N ARG A 141 -2.00 24.80 -8.28
CA ARG A 141 -3.05 25.75 -7.85
C ARG A 141 -3.03 26.00 -6.35
N ALA A 142 -2.92 24.95 -5.53
CA ALA A 142 -2.83 25.08 -4.07
C ALA A 142 -1.55 25.80 -3.62
N ALA A 143 -0.41 25.55 -4.27
CA ALA A 143 0.85 26.26 -4.00
C ALA A 143 0.77 27.74 -4.38
N ALA A 144 0.13 28.07 -5.52
CA ALA A 144 -0.10 29.45 -5.93
C ALA A 144 -1.01 30.21 -4.94
N GLN A 145 -2.02 29.54 -4.38
CA GLN A 145 -2.95 30.12 -3.40
C GLN A 145 -2.31 30.33 -2.01
N GLY A 146 -1.35 29.48 -1.62
CA GLY A 146 -0.60 29.66 -0.36
C GLY A 146 0.42 30.81 -0.38
N ALA A 147 0.89 31.20 -1.57
CA ALA A 147 1.82 32.33 -1.75
C ALA A 147 1.15 33.71 -1.70
N GLN A 148 -0.19 33.76 -1.61
CA GLN A 148 -0.98 35.01 -1.63
C GLN A 148 -1.37 35.50 -0.23
N THR A 149 -0.82 34.93 0.84
CA THR A 149 -1.01 35.49 2.19
C THR A 149 0.01 36.60 2.42
N PRO A 150 -0.38 37.90 2.44
CA PRO A 150 0.56 38.97 2.74
C PRO A 150 1.09 38.82 4.17
N PRO A 151 2.36 39.21 4.45
CA PRO A 151 2.85 39.32 5.81
C PRO A 151 1.99 40.35 6.56
N GLN A 152 1.46 39.97 7.72
CA GLN A 152 0.86 40.89 8.68
C GLN A 152 1.97 41.67 9.39
#